data_AF-A0A0M3KCN6-F1
#
_entry.id   AF-A0A0M3KCN6-F1
#
_cell.length_a   1.000
_cell.length_b   1.000
_cell.length_c   1.000
_cell.angle_alpha   90.00
_cell.angle_beta   90.00
_cell.angle_gamma   90.00
#
_symmetry.space_group_name_H-M   'P 1'
#
loop_
_entity.id
_entity.type
_entity.pdbx_description
1 polymer ?
#
loop_
_entity_poly.entity_id
_entity_poly.type
_entity_poly.pdbx_seq_one_letter_code
_entity_poly.pdbx_strand_id
1 'polypeptide(L)'
;MIIRQDTVRFREISEMSLVENIVPPGSRVTCTPDITHDTPGMLCLSRGCIYDPKATFPTPSCYFPCKSGYVATSVTRNNGTIVVKLEEYKKFKNPFGNNYPQLTLTAKSVQKTTMNIRIAPKEKSINFGRYEPNLDMPRESVETGESFIVETSNATSVFSFKVIRTSTKEVIWDTSIGGLMFADQYIQIAAYLDSSNIYGLGESYDVRLRHILQGYQTWAMFARDERIPKWGPFITYGKKNLYGAYPFYMAIERDGKTHGVLFLNSNAQEVTLGPHPQIIYRTIGGILDVYFFPGPKPEDVIRQYLAYVGRPVLPPYWALGQQISRPGLSLEELSSFVQDNKYQSVVHINIDYMKDYQEFTLAQSWQNLSNFIEQLHRKDIHAVIEVGPVLAVTGEAFLRARNARADFFEWQDPKDVPASVQNLYNSTKNTKIMLGVSWPNVHVAFPNYDSTETMRWWSREIQRFQEQVRLFNIFCINVIFAIVTVEVRILAV
;
A
#
# COMPACT_ATOMS: atom_id res chain seq x y z
N MET A 1 61.27 29.97 -24.54
CA MET A 1 61.35 29.21 -23.27
C MET A 1 60.05 28.43 -23.13
N ILE A 2 60.15 27.14 -22.85
CA ILE A 2 59.20 26.07 -23.21
C ILE A 2 57.83 26.25 -22.53
N ILE A 3 56.76 26.27 -23.32
CA ILE A 3 55.37 26.05 -22.84
C ILE A 3 55.08 24.56 -23.06
N ARG A 4 54.96 23.79 -21.96
CA ARG A 4 54.55 22.38 -22.00
C ARG A 4 53.04 22.29 -22.20
N GLN A 5 52.64 21.55 -23.22
CA GLN A 5 51.30 20.98 -23.39
C GLN A 5 51.15 19.81 -22.41
N ASP A 6 50.17 19.88 -21.51
CA ASP A 6 49.68 18.71 -20.79
C ASP A 6 48.30 18.33 -21.33
N THR A 7 48.34 17.42 -22.31
CA THR A 7 47.19 16.68 -22.86
C THR A 7 46.62 15.73 -21.80
N VAL A 8 45.47 16.06 -21.24
CA VAL A 8 44.63 15.10 -20.49
C VAL A 8 43.94 14.18 -21.50
N ARG A 9 44.32 12.90 -21.48
CA ARG A 9 43.67 11.83 -22.25
C ARG A 9 42.22 11.67 -21.79
N PHE A 10 41.28 12.21 -22.56
CA PHE A 10 39.93 11.66 -22.61
C PHE A 10 40.04 10.26 -23.20
N ARG A 11 39.77 9.23 -22.39
CA ARG A 11 39.47 7.90 -22.94
C ARG A 11 38.15 8.04 -23.67
N GLU A 12 38.20 8.00 -25.00
CA GLU A 12 37.06 7.69 -25.84
C GLU A 12 36.49 6.33 -25.38
N ILE A 13 35.46 6.40 -24.54
CA ILE A 13 34.53 5.30 -24.36
C ILE A 13 33.75 5.27 -25.68
N SER A 14 33.98 4.25 -26.49
CA SER A 14 33.43 4.12 -27.85
C SER A 14 31.95 4.54 -27.92
N GLU A 15 31.68 5.63 -28.65
CA GLU A 15 30.34 6.13 -28.95
C GLU A 15 29.44 5.07 -29.61
N MET A 16 30.03 4.04 -30.23
CA MET A 16 29.31 2.91 -30.82
C MET A 16 28.57 2.00 -29.82
N SER A 17 28.91 2.00 -28.53
CA SER A 17 28.22 1.15 -27.53
C SER A 17 26.98 1.77 -26.88
N LEU A 18 26.80 3.09 -27.03
CA LEU A 18 25.72 3.85 -26.41
C LEU A 18 24.44 3.89 -27.27
N VAL A 19 24.55 3.71 -28.59
CA VAL A 19 23.41 3.79 -29.52
C VAL A 19 22.41 2.63 -29.34
N GLU A 20 22.85 1.46 -28.87
CA GLU A 20 21.97 0.30 -28.66
C GLU A 20 21.10 0.36 -27.38
N ASN A 21 21.30 1.36 -26.51
CA ASN A 21 20.63 1.39 -25.19
C ASN A 21 19.70 2.60 -24.99
N ILE A 22 19.56 3.48 -25.99
CA ILE A 22 18.73 4.70 -25.88
C ILE A 22 17.25 4.31 -25.86
N VAL A 23 16.52 4.86 -24.89
CA VAL A 23 15.08 4.61 -24.71
C VAL A 23 14.30 5.87 -25.12
N PRO A 24 13.25 5.74 -25.97
CA PRO A 24 12.41 6.87 -26.36
C PRO A 24 11.83 7.60 -25.15
N PRO A 25 11.71 8.95 -25.17
CA PRO A 25 11.18 9.76 -24.05
C PRO A 25 9.93 9.20 -23.35
N GLY A 26 8.94 8.77 -24.14
CA GLY A 26 7.69 8.23 -23.61
C GLY A 26 7.81 6.90 -22.89
N SER A 27 8.89 6.15 -23.14
CA SER A 27 9.13 4.77 -22.72
C SER A 27 10.17 4.63 -21.59
N ARG A 28 10.63 5.75 -21.00
CA ARG A 28 11.75 5.76 -20.05
C ARG A 28 11.31 5.24 -18.69
N VAL A 29 12.17 4.44 -18.05
CA VAL A 29 12.07 4.12 -16.63
C VAL A 29 13.10 4.98 -15.89
N THR A 30 12.64 5.91 -15.05
CA THR A 30 13.56 6.81 -14.32
C THR A 30 14.56 6.02 -13.47
N CYS A 31 15.83 6.42 -13.51
CA CYS A 31 16.92 5.87 -12.69
C CYS A 31 17.22 6.73 -11.44
N THR A 32 16.47 7.81 -11.26
CA THR A 32 16.52 8.69 -10.10
C THR A 32 15.14 8.93 -9.48
N PRO A 33 14.35 7.86 -9.19
CA PRO A 33 13.05 8.01 -8.52
C PRO A 33 13.12 8.65 -7.13
N ASP A 34 14.30 8.62 -6.49
CA ASP A 34 14.60 9.23 -5.20
C ASP A 34 14.85 10.75 -5.27
N ILE A 35 14.89 11.34 -6.47
CA ILE A 35 15.15 12.77 -6.67
C ILE A 35 13.86 13.47 -7.10
N THR A 36 13.44 14.48 -6.35
CA THR A 36 12.20 15.25 -6.58
C THR A 36 12.39 16.50 -7.46
N HIS A 37 13.61 16.76 -7.90
CA HIS A 37 14.02 17.92 -8.71
C HIS A 37 14.82 17.48 -9.94
N ASP A 38 15.34 18.44 -10.71
CA ASP A 38 16.17 18.14 -11.87
C ASP A 38 17.37 17.29 -11.47
N THR A 39 17.51 16.14 -12.13
CA THR A 39 18.57 15.18 -11.84
C THR A 39 19.92 15.72 -12.33
N PRO A 40 20.94 15.85 -11.45
CA PRO A 40 22.29 16.18 -11.90
C PRO A 40 22.84 15.10 -12.84
N GLY A 41 23.30 15.47 -14.03
CA GLY A 41 23.82 14.50 -15.01
C GLY A 41 24.96 13.62 -14.47
N MET A 42 25.83 14.17 -13.63
CA MET A 42 26.91 13.40 -12.98
C MET A 42 26.39 12.31 -12.04
N LEU A 43 25.28 12.56 -11.32
CA LEU A 43 24.62 11.54 -10.49
C LEU A 43 24.01 10.44 -11.36
N CYS A 44 23.41 10.81 -12.49
CA CYS A 44 22.87 9.83 -13.42
C CYS A 44 23.94 8.86 -13.95
N LEU A 45 25.06 9.43 -14.42
CA LEU A 45 26.17 8.67 -14.97
C LEU A 45 26.87 7.82 -13.90
N SER A 46 26.99 8.31 -12.65
CA SER A 46 27.59 7.53 -11.56
C SER A 46 26.76 6.29 -11.18
N ARG A 47 25.45 6.32 -11.44
CA ARG A 47 24.55 5.16 -11.34
C ARG A 47 24.61 4.21 -12.53
N GLY A 48 25.45 4.49 -13.52
CA GLY A 48 25.55 3.72 -14.77
C GLY A 48 24.36 3.90 -15.71
N CYS A 49 23.54 4.94 -15.48
CA CYS A 49 22.33 5.22 -16.24
C CYS A 49 22.59 6.18 -17.41
N ILE A 50 21.57 6.35 -18.26
CA ILE A 50 21.66 7.21 -19.44
C ILE A 50 21.09 8.58 -19.10
N TYR A 51 21.90 9.61 -19.35
CA TYR A 51 21.50 11.00 -19.17
C TYR A 51 21.17 11.65 -20.52
N ASP A 52 19.98 12.22 -20.63
CA ASP A 52 19.52 13.01 -21.77
C ASP A 52 19.37 14.49 -21.35
N PRO A 53 20.32 15.37 -21.73
CA PRO A 53 20.26 16.79 -21.39
C PRO A 53 19.17 17.56 -22.15
N LYS A 54 18.54 16.95 -23.18
CA LYS A 54 17.47 17.56 -23.97
C LYS A 54 16.08 17.15 -23.51
N ALA A 55 15.98 16.27 -22.50
CA ALA A 55 14.70 15.86 -21.95
C ALA A 55 13.98 17.05 -21.33
N THR A 56 12.70 17.21 -21.68
CA THR A 56 11.83 18.24 -21.11
C THR A 56 10.86 17.60 -20.11
N PHE A 57 10.59 18.29 -19.00
CA PHE A 57 9.59 17.87 -18.03
C PHE A 57 8.24 17.59 -18.72
N PRO A 58 7.55 16.48 -18.41
CA PRO A 58 7.79 15.52 -17.32
C PRO A 58 8.63 14.29 -17.71
N THR A 59 9.34 14.31 -18.83
CA THR A 59 10.19 13.19 -19.28
C THR A 59 11.41 13.03 -18.37
N PRO A 60 11.73 11.82 -17.89
CA PRO A 60 12.98 11.57 -17.16
C PRO A 60 14.21 11.93 -18.00
N SER A 61 15.04 12.84 -17.48
CA SER A 61 16.37 13.13 -18.03
C SER A 61 17.39 12.05 -17.68
N CYS A 62 17.20 11.35 -16.55
CA CYS A 62 17.99 10.18 -16.18
C CYS A 62 17.15 8.91 -16.17
N TYR A 63 17.56 7.90 -16.95
CA TYR A 63 16.78 6.68 -17.11
C TYR A 63 17.65 5.43 -17.22
N PHE A 64 17.06 4.29 -16.89
CA PHE A 64 17.72 2.99 -17.00
C PHE A 64 17.97 2.62 -18.47
N PRO A 65 19.11 2.00 -18.81
CA PRO A 65 19.26 1.36 -20.11
C PRO A 65 18.25 0.21 -20.26
N CYS A 66 17.79 -0.05 -21.48
CA CYS A 66 16.88 -1.16 -21.76
C CYS A 66 17.46 -2.54 -21.34
N LYS A 67 18.79 -2.69 -21.40
CA LYS A 67 19.54 -3.85 -20.92
C LYS A 67 19.82 -3.76 -19.42
N SER A 68 18.77 -3.66 -18.61
CA SER A 68 18.85 -3.65 -17.14
C SER A 68 17.90 -4.68 -16.53
N GLY A 69 18.42 -5.54 -15.65
CA GLY A 69 17.63 -6.49 -14.86
C GLY A 69 18.28 -7.86 -14.69
N TYR A 70 17.57 -8.92 -15.07
CA TYR A 70 17.99 -10.31 -14.87
C TYR A 70 18.09 -11.05 -16.20
N VAL A 71 18.82 -12.17 -16.23
CA VAL A 71 18.90 -13.11 -17.35
C VAL A 71 18.32 -14.45 -16.94
N ALA A 72 17.61 -15.12 -17.86
CA ALA A 72 17.09 -16.45 -17.60
C ALA A 72 18.17 -17.52 -17.81
N THR A 73 18.44 -18.32 -16.78
CA THR A 73 19.37 -19.46 -16.84
C THR A 73 18.67 -20.76 -17.19
N SER A 74 17.38 -20.87 -16.86
CA SER A 74 16.54 -21.99 -17.29
C SER A 74 15.08 -21.58 -17.34
N VAL A 75 14.34 -22.16 -18.27
CA VAL A 75 12.89 -22.02 -18.40
C VAL A 75 12.29 -23.42 -18.45
N THR A 76 11.46 -23.75 -17.47
CA THR A 76 10.74 -25.03 -17.40
C THR A 76 9.26 -24.79 -17.57
N ARG A 77 8.58 -25.61 -18.37
CA ARG A 77 7.13 -25.53 -18.59
C ARG A 77 6.51 -26.87 -18.27
N ASN A 78 5.70 -26.92 -17.21
CA ASN A 78 5.04 -28.14 -16.74
C ASN A 78 3.57 -27.85 -16.44
N ASN A 79 2.64 -28.55 -17.07
CA ASN A 79 1.19 -28.51 -16.77
C ASN A 79 0.64 -27.07 -16.61
N GLY A 80 0.94 -26.18 -17.57
CA GLY A 80 0.49 -24.78 -17.54
C GLY A 80 1.20 -23.87 -16.54
N THR A 81 2.21 -24.37 -15.81
CA THR A 81 3.11 -23.60 -14.96
C THR A 81 4.44 -23.36 -15.67
N ILE A 82 4.90 -22.11 -15.67
CA ILE A 82 6.21 -21.70 -16.15
C ILE A 82 7.08 -21.36 -14.95
N VAL A 83 8.24 -22.00 -14.84
CA VAL A 83 9.25 -21.67 -13.83
C VAL A 83 10.51 -21.20 -14.54
N VAL A 84 10.96 -19.98 -14.21
CA VAL A 84 12.18 -19.39 -14.75
C VAL A 84 13.16 -19.16 -13.61
N LYS A 85 14.37 -19.68 -13.75
CA LYS A 85 15.48 -19.30 -12.88
C LYS A 85 16.19 -18.10 -13.47
N LEU A 86 16.39 -17.09 -12.65
CA LEU A 86 16.92 -15.79 -13.04
C LEU A 86 18.23 -15.52 -12.30
N GLU A 87 19.20 -14.94 -13.01
CA GLU A 87 20.45 -14.43 -12.44
C GLU A 87 20.63 -12.95 -12.78
N GLU A 88 21.28 -12.20 -11.90
CA GLU A 88 21.50 -10.77 -12.12
C GLU A 88 22.31 -10.50 -13.41
N TYR A 89 21.87 -9.52 -14.21
CA TYR A 89 22.60 -9.09 -15.39
C TYR A 89 23.83 -8.25 -15.01
N LYS A 90 25.01 -8.87 -15.08
CA LYS A 90 26.26 -8.31 -14.52
C LYS A 90 26.76 -7.00 -15.13
N LYS A 91 26.27 -6.59 -16.32
CA LYS A 91 26.74 -5.35 -16.98
C LYS A 91 26.07 -4.08 -16.45
N PHE A 92 25.01 -4.20 -15.66
CA PHE A 92 24.35 -3.07 -15.03
C PHE A 92 24.11 -3.38 -13.54
N LYS A 93 24.51 -2.50 -12.65
CA LYS A 93 24.33 -2.67 -11.19
C LYS A 93 23.14 -1.87 -10.72
N ASN A 94 22.35 -2.44 -9.81
CA ASN A 94 21.26 -1.71 -9.15
C ASN A 94 21.82 -0.55 -8.30
N PRO A 95 21.44 0.71 -8.56
CA PRO A 95 21.96 1.86 -7.81
C PRO A 95 21.36 2.01 -6.39
N PHE A 96 20.33 1.23 -6.05
CA PHE A 96 19.60 1.33 -4.78
C PHE A 96 19.89 0.18 -3.81
N GLY A 97 20.86 -0.68 -4.13
CA GLY A 97 21.27 -1.78 -3.26
C GLY A 97 21.78 -2.98 -4.04
N ASN A 98 22.31 -3.95 -3.32
CA ASN A 98 22.73 -5.22 -3.93
C ASN A 98 21.50 -6.02 -4.32
N ASN A 99 21.40 -6.37 -5.60
CA ASN A 99 20.39 -7.30 -6.06
C ASN A 99 20.57 -8.67 -5.42
N TYR A 100 19.47 -9.39 -5.23
CA TYR A 100 19.54 -10.82 -4.97
C TYR A 100 20.16 -11.52 -6.18
N PRO A 101 21.21 -12.36 -5.99
CA PRO A 101 21.95 -12.92 -7.11
C PRO A 101 21.11 -13.92 -7.94
N GLN A 102 20.14 -14.57 -7.29
CA GLN A 102 19.28 -15.58 -7.91
C GLN A 102 17.82 -15.35 -7.50
N LEU A 103 16.95 -15.29 -8.50
CA LEU A 103 15.50 -15.25 -8.33
C LEU A 103 14.83 -16.43 -9.02
N THR A 104 13.61 -16.74 -8.60
CA THR A 104 12.71 -17.66 -9.28
C THR A 104 11.44 -16.93 -9.65
N LEU A 105 11.12 -16.90 -10.94
CA LEU A 105 9.80 -16.53 -11.44
C LEU A 105 8.95 -17.79 -11.59
N THR A 106 7.73 -17.74 -11.06
CA THR A 106 6.69 -18.76 -11.31
C THR A 106 5.47 -18.08 -11.89
N ALA A 107 5.05 -18.49 -13.09
CA ALA A 107 3.79 -18.08 -13.68
C ALA A 107 2.85 -19.28 -13.74
N LYS A 108 1.64 -19.15 -13.20
CA LYS A 108 0.63 -20.22 -13.20
C LYS A 108 -0.77 -19.64 -13.15
N SER A 109 -1.74 -20.38 -13.69
CA SER A 109 -3.14 -20.07 -13.46
C SER A 109 -3.56 -20.54 -12.06
N VAL A 110 -4.12 -19.64 -11.27
CA VAL A 110 -4.74 -19.92 -9.97
C VAL A 110 -6.21 -20.20 -10.20
N GLN A 111 -6.65 -21.39 -9.78
CA GLN A 111 -8.03 -21.84 -9.87
C GLN A 111 -8.66 -21.63 -11.28
N LYS A 112 -7.86 -21.88 -12.33
CA LYS A 112 -8.22 -21.94 -13.77
C LYS A 112 -8.24 -20.62 -14.55
N THR A 113 -8.56 -19.45 -13.98
CA THR A 113 -8.66 -18.20 -14.78
C THR A 113 -7.72 -17.08 -14.38
N THR A 114 -7.47 -16.86 -13.09
CA THR A 114 -6.59 -15.79 -12.62
C THR A 114 -5.13 -16.16 -12.86
N MET A 115 -4.40 -15.38 -13.66
CA MET A 115 -2.98 -15.61 -13.88
C MET A 115 -2.18 -15.01 -12.72
N ASN A 116 -1.32 -15.81 -12.08
CA ASN A 116 -0.40 -15.36 -11.04
C ASN A 116 1.03 -15.40 -11.57
N ILE A 117 1.78 -14.33 -11.32
CA ILE A 117 3.22 -14.22 -11.58
C ILE A 117 3.91 -13.83 -10.29
N ARG A 118 4.67 -14.77 -9.74
CA ARG A 118 5.45 -14.59 -8.51
C ARG A 118 6.94 -14.56 -8.81
N ILE A 119 7.66 -13.53 -8.37
CA ILE A 119 9.12 -13.42 -8.44
C ILE A 119 9.67 -13.20 -7.04
N ALA A 120 10.50 -14.13 -6.58
CA ALA A 120 11.16 -14.06 -5.27
C ALA A 120 12.53 -14.74 -5.30
N PRO A 121 13.42 -14.45 -4.35
CA PRO A 121 14.64 -15.24 -4.14
C PRO A 121 14.30 -16.71 -3.83
N LYS A 122 15.26 -17.60 -4.05
CA LYS A 122 15.13 -19.01 -3.70
C LYS A 122 15.06 -19.16 -2.18
N GLU A 123 13.91 -19.55 -1.62
CA GLU A 123 13.76 -19.81 -0.19
C GLU A 123 13.93 -21.28 0.18
N LYS A 124 14.88 -21.54 1.10
CA LYS A 124 14.85 -22.54 2.17
C LYS A 124 16.10 -22.37 3.03
N SER A 125 16.16 -21.29 3.79
CA SER A 125 16.90 -21.30 5.05
C SER A 125 16.09 -20.51 6.07
N ILE A 126 16.06 -21.03 7.29
CA ILE A 126 15.18 -20.66 8.42
C ILE A 126 15.24 -19.16 8.80
N ASN A 127 16.16 -18.38 8.22
CA ASN A 127 16.38 -16.95 8.48
C ASN A 127 16.20 -16.03 7.24
N PHE A 128 15.77 -16.54 6.07
CA PHE A 128 15.78 -15.78 4.80
C PHE A 128 14.45 -15.79 4.02
N GLY A 129 13.34 -16.11 4.67
CA GLY A 129 12.02 -15.87 4.08
C GLY A 129 11.81 -14.37 3.88
N ARG A 130 11.52 -13.91 2.65
CA ARG A 130 11.07 -12.53 2.45
C ARG A 130 9.63 -12.42 2.93
N TYR A 131 9.30 -11.26 3.48
CA TYR A 131 7.95 -11.01 3.97
C TYR A 131 6.92 -11.14 2.85
N GLU A 132 5.90 -11.96 3.08
CA GLU A 132 4.70 -12.05 2.26
C GLU A 132 3.50 -11.69 3.13
N PRO A 133 2.55 -10.86 2.64
CA PRO A 133 1.36 -10.53 3.42
C PRO A 133 0.59 -11.79 3.82
N ASN A 134 0.46 -12.03 5.12
CA ASN A 134 -0.34 -13.11 5.68
C ASN A 134 -1.80 -12.67 5.80
N LEU A 135 -2.53 -12.70 4.69
CA LEU A 135 -3.94 -12.31 4.64
C LEU A 135 -4.81 -13.56 4.45
N ASP A 136 -5.86 -13.67 5.27
CA ASP A 136 -6.91 -14.68 5.12
C ASP A 136 -7.83 -14.30 3.97
N MET A 137 -7.37 -14.59 2.75
CA MET A 137 -8.12 -14.34 1.52
C MET A 137 -8.77 -15.65 1.04
N PRO A 138 -10.03 -15.63 0.58
CA PRO A 138 -10.69 -16.82 0.03
C PRO A 138 -9.94 -17.40 -1.18
N ARG A 139 -9.27 -16.53 -1.94
CA ARG A 139 -8.53 -16.86 -3.17
C ARG A 139 -9.39 -17.56 -4.21
N GLU A 140 -10.71 -17.34 -4.18
CA GLU A 140 -11.65 -17.91 -5.14
C GLU A 140 -11.45 -17.32 -6.54
N SER A 141 -11.97 -18.01 -7.55
CA SER A 141 -11.95 -17.57 -8.94
C SER A 141 -13.35 -17.57 -9.54
N VAL A 142 -13.54 -16.73 -10.55
CA VAL A 142 -14.79 -16.61 -11.28
C VAL A 142 -14.50 -16.78 -12.77
N GLU A 143 -15.10 -17.80 -13.36
CA GLU A 143 -14.95 -18.12 -14.77
C GLU A 143 -15.82 -17.20 -15.65
N THR A 144 -15.22 -16.67 -16.71
CA THR A 144 -15.87 -15.74 -17.66
C THR A 144 -15.59 -16.11 -19.12
N GLY A 145 -14.87 -17.21 -19.35
CA GLY A 145 -14.39 -17.63 -20.66
C GLY A 145 -13.10 -16.94 -21.12
N GLU A 146 -12.56 -15.99 -20.34
CA GLU A 146 -11.31 -15.30 -20.63
C GLU A 146 -10.15 -15.83 -19.77
N SER A 147 -8.95 -15.84 -20.35
CA SER A 147 -7.73 -16.30 -19.69
C SER A 147 -6.48 -15.66 -20.29
N PHE A 148 -5.40 -15.66 -19.53
CA PHE A 148 -4.09 -15.21 -19.99
C PHE A 148 -3.11 -16.36 -20.15
N ILE A 149 -2.15 -16.16 -21.04
CA ILE A 149 -0.92 -16.97 -21.13
C ILE A 149 0.30 -16.07 -20.92
N VAL A 150 1.41 -16.67 -20.54
CA VAL A 150 2.68 -15.97 -20.35
C VAL A 150 3.70 -16.45 -21.38
N GLU A 151 4.30 -15.50 -22.10
CA GLU A 151 5.40 -15.75 -23.02
C GLU A 151 6.69 -15.14 -22.48
N THR A 152 7.78 -15.90 -22.49
CA THR A 152 9.10 -15.45 -21.99
C THR A 152 10.03 -15.15 -23.16
N SER A 153 10.84 -14.10 -23.07
CA SER A 153 11.79 -13.71 -24.12
C SER A 153 13.11 -13.24 -23.52
N ASN A 154 14.20 -13.47 -24.27
CA ASN A 154 15.53 -12.93 -24.00
C ASN A 154 16.03 -12.06 -25.18
N ALA A 155 15.13 -11.59 -26.05
CA ALA A 155 15.49 -10.89 -27.29
C ALA A 155 16.33 -9.63 -27.05
N THR A 156 16.17 -8.97 -25.89
CA THR A 156 16.91 -7.77 -25.50
C THR A 156 18.19 -8.07 -24.72
N SER A 157 18.67 -9.32 -24.70
CA SER A 157 19.78 -9.82 -23.86
C SER A 157 19.50 -9.88 -22.35
N VAL A 158 18.40 -9.30 -21.88
CA VAL A 158 17.84 -9.49 -20.54
C VAL A 158 16.52 -10.24 -20.64
N PHE A 159 16.15 -10.93 -19.56
CA PHE A 159 14.89 -11.63 -19.45
C PHE A 159 13.72 -10.65 -19.42
N SER A 160 12.69 -10.96 -20.19
CA SER A 160 11.38 -10.32 -20.15
C SER A 160 10.28 -11.37 -20.33
N PHE A 161 9.07 -11.01 -19.96
CA PHE A 161 7.87 -11.76 -20.25
C PHE A 161 6.72 -10.84 -20.67
N LYS A 162 5.75 -11.45 -21.37
CA LYS A 162 4.50 -10.85 -21.80
C LYS A 162 3.32 -11.60 -21.20
N VAL A 163 2.29 -10.88 -20.79
CA VAL A 163 0.98 -11.45 -20.44
C VAL A 163 0.04 -11.18 -21.60
N ILE A 164 -0.51 -12.26 -22.17
CA ILE A 164 -1.24 -12.21 -23.44
C ILE A 164 -2.64 -12.76 -23.24
N ARG A 165 -3.64 -12.00 -23.66
CA ARG A 165 -5.03 -12.45 -23.67
C ARG A 165 -5.22 -13.57 -24.68
N THR A 166 -5.76 -14.70 -24.24
CA THR A 166 -5.83 -15.92 -25.08
C THR A 166 -6.76 -15.74 -26.28
N SER A 167 -7.87 -15.04 -26.09
CA SER A 167 -8.95 -14.87 -27.07
C SER A 167 -8.59 -13.89 -28.19
N THR A 168 -7.89 -12.79 -27.88
CA THR A 168 -7.61 -11.70 -28.84
C THR A 168 -6.14 -11.66 -29.28
N LYS A 169 -5.25 -12.33 -28.54
CA LYS A 169 -3.79 -12.25 -28.68
C LYS A 169 -3.19 -10.88 -28.35
N GLU A 170 -3.98 -9.98 -27.77
CA GLU A 170 -3.48 -8.70 -27.28
C GLU A 170 -2.54 -8.89 -26.09
N VAL A 171 -1.46 -8.10 -26.07
CA VAL A 171 -0.45 -8.10 -25.01
C VAL A 171 -0.81 -7.03 -24.00
N ILE A 172 -1.37 -7.43 -22.86
CA ILE A 172 -1.81 -6.48 -21.83
C ILE A 172 -0.63 -5.95 -21.00
N TRP A 173 0.42 -6.76 -20.86
CA TRP A 173 1.63 -6.46 -20.10
C TRP A 173 2.87 -6.93 -20.86
N ASP A 174 3.82 -6.04 -21.11
CA ASP A 174 5.10 -6.35 -21.76
C ASP A 174 6.28 -5.78 -20.96
N THR A 175 7.04 -6.64 -20.27
CA THR A 175 8.19 -6.23 -19.44
C THR A 175 9.49 -6.03 -20.23
N SER A 176 9.46 -6.09 -21.57
CA SER A 176 10.63 -5.84 -22.41
C SER A 176 11.17 -4.41 -22.34
N ILE A 177 10.41 -3.49 -21.73
CA ILE A 177 10.89 -2.15 -21.34
C ILE A 177 12.14 -2.20 -20.42
N GLY A 178 12.34 -3.30 -19.69
CA GLY A 178 13.48 -3.51 -18.81
C GLY A 178 13.30 -2.90 -17.41
N GLY A 179 14.39 -2.79 -16.65
CA GLY A 179 14.37 -2.14 -15.34
C GLY A 179 13.88 -3.02 -14.19
N LEU A 180 13.92 -4.35 -14.32
CA LEU A 180 13.67 -5.27 -13.20
C LEU A 180 14.81 -5.16 -12.18
N MET A 181 14.54 -4.58 -11.01
CA MET A 181 15.50 -4.50 -9.90
C MET A 181 14.95 -5.24 -8.69
N PHE A 182 15.81 -5.91 -7.94
CA PHE A 182 15.36 -6.70 -6.80
C PHE A 182 16.45 -6.76 -5.73
N ALA A 183 16.58 -5.67 -4.97
CA ALA A 183 17.38 -5.60 -3.75
C ALA A 183 16.48 -5.78 -2.51
N ASP A 184 17.10 -5.82 -1.32
CA ASP A 184 16.37 -6.06 -0.07
C ASP A 184 15.26 -5.02 0.20
N GLN A 185 15.59 -3.74 0.00
CA GLN A 185 14.67 -2.61 0.21
C GLN A 185 14.42 -1.78 -1.07
N TYR A 186 14.65 -2.37 -2.24
CA TYR A 186 14.31 -1.74 -3.52
C TYR A 186 13.96 -2.80 -4.56
N ILE A 187 12.67 -2.97 -4.81
CA ILE A 187 12.15 -3.88 -5.82
C ILE A 187 11.39 -3.04 -6.86
N GLN A 188 11.71 -3.24 -8.13
CA GLN A 188 11.08 -2.54 -9.25
C GLN A 188 10.75 -3.51 -10.38
N ILE A 189 9.57 -3.37 -10.97
CA ILE A 189 9.23 -3.99 -12.26
C ILE A 189 8.50 -2.96 -13.12
N ALA A 190 8.77 -2.97 -14.42
CA ALA A 190 8.11 -2.09 -15.37
C ALA A 190 7.54 -2.90 -16.54
N ALA A 191 6.44 -2.42 -17.10
CA ALA A 191 5.79 -3.03 -18.26
C ALA A 191 5.13 -1.96 -19.15
N TYR A 192 5.14 -2.18 -20.46
CA TYR A 192 4.19 -1.51 -21.35
C TYR A 192 2.79 -2.08 -21.13
N LEU A 193 1.81 -1.20 -21.33
CA LEU A 193 0.38 -1.49 -21.26
C LEU A 193 -0.25 -1.30 -22.66
N ASP A 194 -1.31 -2.04 -22.94
CA ASP A 194 -2.06 -1.92 -24.19
C ASP A 194 -3.01 -0.71 -24.20
N SER A 195 -3.35 -0.18 -23.02
CA SER A 195 -4.36 0.86 -22.84
C SER A 195 -3.93 2.00 -21.93
N SER A 196 -4.47 3.19 -22.20
CA SER A 196 -4.39 4.37 -21.32
C SER A 196 -5.64 4.58 -20.45
N ASN A 197 -6.65 3.71 -20.56
CA ASN A 197 -7.87 3.78 -19.77
C ASN A 197 -7.70 3.00 -18.47
N ILE A 198 -6.98 3.58 -17.51
CA ILE A 198 -6.60 2.94 -16.24
C ILE A 198 -7.39 3.56 -15.08
N TYR A 199 -7.85 2.72 -14.16
CA TYR A 199 -8.69 3.06 -13.00
C TYR A 199 -8.24 2.29 -11.76
N GLY A 200 -8.39 2.85 -10.56
CA GLY A 200 -7.96 2.23 -9.30
C GLY A 200 -6.67 2.86 -8.78
N LEU A 201 -5.86 2.10 -8.04
CA LEU A 201 -4.77 2.58 -7.19
C LEU A 201 -5.28 3.50 -6.08
N GLY A 202 -4.83 3.29 -4.85
CA GLY A 202 -5.28 4.12 -3.73
C GLY A 202 -4.68 3.72 -2.40
N GLU A 203 -4.99 4.40 -1.32
CA GLU A 203 -5.89 5.56 -1.27
C GLU A 203 -5.14 6.85 -1.57
N SER A 204 -5.64 7.60 -2.55
CA SER A 204 -5.12 8.90 -2.96
C SER A 204 -6.28 9.76 -3.44
N TYR A 205 -6.13 11.08 -3.36
CA TYR A 205 -7.12 12.00 -3.88
C TYR A 205 -6.88 12.28 -5.36
N ASP A 206 -7.79 11.90 -6.26
CA ASP A 206 -7.75 12.35 -7.65
C ASP A 206 -9.07 13.05 -8.00
N VAL A 207 -8.98 14.08 -8.85
CA VAL A 207 -10.14 14.79 -9.40
C VAL A 207 -10.86 13.97 -10.48
N ARG A 208 -10.24 12.91 -11.00
CA ARG A 208 -10.83 12.00 -11.99
C ARG A 208 -10.66 10.54 -11.57
N LEU A 209 -11.65 9.73 -11.93
CA LEU A 209 -11.57 8.28 -11.76
C LEU A 209 -10.60 7.61 -12.75
N ARG A 210 -10.52 8.15 -13.99
CA ARG A 210 -9.57 7.69 -15.00
C ARG A 210 -8.25 8.45 -14.86
N HIS A 211 -7.16 7.72 -14.74
CA HIS A 211 -5.81 8.27 -14.67
C HIS A 211 -5.43 9.07 -15.92
N ILE A 212 -4.68 10.17 -15.74
CA ILE A 212 -4.20 11.02 -16.83
C ILE A 212 -2.75 10.66 -17.16
N LEU A 213 -2.55 10.03 -18.32
CA LEU A 213 -1.23 9.58 -18.80
C LEU A 213 -0.59 10.58 -19.78
N GLN A 214 -0.75 11.89 -19.60
CA GLN A 214 -0.06 12.89 -20.45
C GLN A 214 1.42 13.07 -20.06
N GLY A 215 1.80 12.57 -18.90
CA GLY A 215 3.15 12.60 -18.37
C GLY A 215 3.34 11.51 -17.31
N TYR A 216 4.51 11.51 -16.68
CA TYR A 216 4.79 10.58 -15.58
C TYR A 216 4.05 11.02 -14.32
N GLN A 217 3.22 10.14 -13.79
CA GLN A 217 2.44 10.37 -12.59
C GLN A 217 2.70 9.22 -11.62
N THR A 218 2.95 9.51 -10.35
CA THR A 218 3.25 8.51 -9.32
C THR A 218 2.21 8.58 -8.21
N TRP A 219 1.70 7.41 -7.83
CA TRP A 219 0.80 7.20 -6.69
C TRP A 219 1.52 6.39 -5.63
N ALA A 220 1.86 7.05 -4.52
CA ALA A 220 2.42 6.39 -3.35
C ALA A 220 1.31 5.73 -2.53
N MET A 221 1.59 4.56 -1.97
CA MET A 221 0.69 3.78 -1.14
C MET A 221 1.44 3.33 0.10
N PHE A 222 1.11 4.00 1.21
CA PHE A 222 1.54 3.67 2.55
C PHE A 222 0.54 4.33 3.49
N ALA A 223 -0.21 3.56 4.26
CA ALA A 223 -1.30 4.10 5.06
C ALA A 223 -0.82 5.24 5.98
N ARG A 224 -1.48 6.39 5.87
CA ARG A 224 -1.07 7.63 6.54
C ARG A 224 -2.30 8.47 6.87
N ASP A 225 -2.37 8.92 8.12
CA ASP A 225 -3.31 9.96 8.51
C ASP A 225 -2.85 11.29 7.90
N GLU A 226 -3.50 11.70 6.81
CA GLU A 226 -3.25 12.94 6.11
C GLU A 226 -4.57 13.62 5.77
N ARG A 227 -4.74 14.85 6.25
CA ARG A 227 -5.89 15.65 5.91
C ARG A 227 -5.74 16.27 4.53
N ILE A 228 -6.75 16.06 3.67
CA ILE A 228 -6.88 16.81 2.42
C ILE A 228 -7.33 18.25 2.76
N PRO A 229 -6.59 19.30 2.37
CA PRO A 229 -6.99 20.67 2.64
C PRO A 229 -8.30 21.00 1.91
N LYS A 230 -9.21 21.72 2.60
CA LYS A 230 -10.49 22.16 2.04
C LYS A 230 -10.33 23.17 0.89
N TRP A 231 -9.21 23.91 0.87
CA TRP A 231 -8.92 24.99 -0.06
C TRP A 231 -7.43 24.92 -0.46
N GLY A 232 -7.15 24.70 -1.75
CA GLY A 232 -5.80 24.67 -2.30
C GLY A 232 -5.83 24.26 -3.77
N PRO A 233 -4.80 24.58 -4.59
CA PRO A 233 -4.75 24.13 -5.96
C PRO A 233 -4.71 22.59 -5.99
N PHE A 234 -5.79 21.99 -6.51
CA PHE A 234 -6.07 20.55 -6.53
C PHE A 234 -4.92 19.69 -7.11
N ILE A 235 -4.01 20.31 -7.86
CA ILE A 235 -2.91 19.68 -8.60
C ILE A 235 -1.76 19.22 -7.67
N THR A 236 -1.56 19.85 -6.50
CA THR A 236 -0.40 19.56 -5.62
C THR A 236 -0.71 18.51 -4.54
N TYR A 237 -1.98 18.34 -4.15
CA TYR A 237 -2.38 17.44 -3.07
C TYR A 237 -2.77 16.03 -3.53
N GLY A 238 -3.07 15.85 -4.82
CA GLY A 238 -3.67 14.62 -5.34
C GLY A 238 -2.76 13.38 -5.45
N LYS A 239 -1.57 13.41 -4.85
CA LYS A 239 -0.59 12.32 -4.92
C LYS A 239 -0.01 11.91 -3.58
N LYS A 240 -0.51 12.49 -2.49
CA LYS A 240 -0.17 12.01 -1.16
C LYS A 240 -0.86 10.66 -0.95
N ASN A 241 -0.14 9.73 -0.35
CA ASN A 241 -0.72 8.55 0.27
C ASN A 241 -1.66 8.97 1.41
N LEU A 242 -2.83 8.34 1.48
CA LEU A 242 -3.86 8.57 2.50
C LEU A 242 -4.04 7.32 3.36
N TYR A 243 -5.23 7.06 3.87
CA TYR A 243 -5.49 6.10 4.94
C TYR A 243 -5.31 4.63 4.52
N GLY A 244 -5.69 4.28 3.29
CA GLY A 244 -5.57 2.92 2.74
C GLY A 244 -4.41 2.69 1.76
N ALA A 245 -4.10 1.42 1.52
CA ALA A 245 -3.20 0.96 0.46
C ALA A 245 -3.88 -0.15 -0.36
N TYR A 246 -4.23 0.18 -1.60
CA TYR A 246 -4.98 -0.62 -2.55
C TYR A 246 -4.21 -0.71 -3.87
N PRO A 247 -3.18 -1.57 -3.96
CA PRO A 247 -2.33 -1.74 -5.13
C PRO A 247 -3.03 -2.59 -6.22
N PHE A 248 -4.26 -2.21 -6.56
CA PHE A 248 -5.09 -2.83 -7.57
C PHE A 248 -5.53 -1.78 -8.60
N TYR A 249 -5.45 -2.11 -9.89
CA TYR A 249 -6.03 -1.29 -10.95
C TYR A 249 -6.76 -2.16 -11.98
N MET A 250 -7.63 -1.51 -12.74
CA MET A 250 -8.27 -2.07 -13.94
C MET A 250 -7.88 -1.24 -15.16
N ALA A 251 -7.75 -1.90 -16.30
CA ALA A 251 -7.54 -1.24 -17.59
C ALA A 251 -8.54 -1.74 -18.63
N ILE A 252 -9.20 -0.80 -19.32
CA ILE A 252 -10.09 -1.09 -20.44
C ILE A 252 -9.26 -1.13 -21.71
N GLU A 253 -9.07 -2.32 -22.27
CA GLU A 253 -8.30 -2.66 -23.47
C GLU A 253 -8.88 -2.00 -24.73
N ARG A 254 -8.12 -2.00 -25.82
CA ARG A 254 -8.50 -1.31 -27.07
C ARG A 254 -9.76 -1.88 -27.73
N ASP A 255 -10.01 -3.17 -27.53
CA ASP A 255 -11.19 -3.88 -28.03
C ASP A 255 -12.40 -3.77 -27.09
N GLY A 256 -12.28 -3.03 -25.99
CA GLY A 256 -13.32 -2.83 -24.98
C GLY A 256 -13.40 -3.92 -23.92
N LYS A 257 -12.56 -4.97 -23.98
CA LYS A 257 -12.39 -5.89 -22.85
C LYS A 257 -11.64 -5.18 -21.72
N THR A 258 -11.68 -5.76 -20.53
CA THR A 258 -11.05 -5.20 -19.34
C THR A 258 -10.25 -6.28 -18.65
N HIS A 259 -9.12 -5.90 -18.06
CA HIS A 259 -8.38 -6.72 -17.12
C HIS A 259 -8.14 -5.96 -15.81
N GLY A 260 -7.90 -6.71 -14.74
CA GLY A 260 -7.47 -6.18 -13.45
C GLY A 260 -6.08 -6.69 -13.09
N VAL A 261 -5.31 -5.91 -12.36
CA VAL A 261 -4.00 -6.33 -11.84
C VAL A 261 -3.89 -5.94 -10.37
N LEU A 262 -3.53 -6.91 -9.52
CA LEU A 262 -3.24 -6.72 -8.09
C LEU A 262 -1.76 -7.02 -7.85
N PHE A 263 -1.05 -6.09 -7.20
CA PHE A 263 0.25 -6.35 -6.60
C PHE A 263 0.04 -6.72 -5.12
N LEU A 264 0.21 -8.00 -4.76
CA LEU A 264 0.03 -8.44 -3.38
C LEU A 264 1.31 -8.15 -2.55
N ASN A 265 1.40 -6.94 -2.04
CA ASN A 265 2.50 -6.45 -1.19
C ASN A 265 1.97 -5.36 -0.26
N SER A 266 2.42 -5.31 0.99
CA SER A 266 1.99 -4.32 2.01
C SER A 266 3.11 -3.41 2.51
N ASN A 267 4.31 -3.52 1.97
CA ASN A 267 5.37 -2.54 2.24
C ASN A 267 5.01 -1.19 1.61
N ALA A 268 5.69 -0.12 2.02
CA ALA A 268 5.56 1.16 1.33
C ALA A 268 5.92 0.98 -0.14
N GLN A 269 5.03 1.44 -1.02
CA GLN A 269 5.10 1.13 -2.43
C GLN A 269 4.56 2.29 -3.25
N GLU A 270 4.86 2.29 -4.54
CA GLU A 270 4.36 3.27 -5.47
C GLU A 270 4.15 2.66 -6.85
N VAL A 271 3.23 3.28 -7.60
CA VAL A 271 3.00 2.99 -9.01
C VAL A 271 3.20 4.27 -9.79
N THR A 272 4.09 4.25 -10.78
CA THR A 272 4.22 5.32 -11.78
C THR A 272 3.56 4.89 -13.09
N LEU A 273 2.68 5.73 -13.64
CA LEU A 273 2.14 5.59 -14.99
C LEU A 273 2.78 6.61 -15.93
N GLY A 274 3.07 6.22 -17.17
CA GLY A 274 3.74 7.04 -18.17
C GLY A 274 2.94 7.25 -19.47
N PRO A 275 3.41 8.17 -20.35
CA PRO A 275 2.65 8.62 -21.51
C PRO A 275 2.69 7.69 -22.74
N HIS A 276 3.73 6.88 -22.88
CA HIS A 276 3.61 5.65 -23.65
C HIS A 276 3.05 4.64 -22.66
N PRO A 277 1.77 4.24 -22.74
CA PRO A 277 1.09 3.61 -21.61
C PRO A 277 1.95 2.50 -21.02
N GLN A 278 2.40 2.76 -19.80
CA GLN A 278 3.36 1.93 -19.11
C GLN A 278 3.13 2.08 -17.62
N ILE A 279 3.54 1.04 -16.91
CA ILE A 279 3.49 0.99 -15.46
C ILE A 279 4.89 0.70 -14.93
N ILE A 280 5.27 1.38 -13.86
CA ILE A 280 6.47 1.09 -13.09
C ILE A 280 6.00 0.90 -11.65
N TYR A 281 6.10 -0.32 -11.14
CA TYR A 281 5.81 -0.64 -9.76
C TYR A 281 7.11 -0.65 -8.96
N ARG A 282 7.14 0.04 -7.82
CA ARG A 282 8.25 0.00 -6.86
C ARG A 282 7.75 -0.28 -5.46
N THR A 283 8.52 -1.06 -4.70
CA THR A 283 8.25 -1.32 -3.28
C THR A 283 9.56 -1.45 -2.51
N ILE A 284 9.53 -1.10 -1.23
CA ILE A 284 10.71 -1.13 -0.35
C ILE A 284 10.87 -2.46 0.41
N GLY A 285 10.16 -3.51 0.00
CA GLY A 285 10.27 -4.80 0.67
C GLY A 285 9.34 -5.87 0.11
N GLY A 286 9.36 -7.05 0.74
CA GLY A 286 8.55 -8.19 0.35
C GLY A 286 8.93 -8.78 -1.00
N ILE A 287 7.98 -9.31 -1.77
CA ILE A 287 8.22 -9.94 -3.08
C ILE A 287 7.39 -9.28 -4.18
N LEU A 288 7.60 -9.69 -5.44
CA LEU A 288 6.68 -9.40 -6.53
C LEU A 288 5.69 -10.56 -6.64
N ASP A 289 4.47 -10.40 -6.14
CA ASP A 289 3.38 -11.36 -6.32
C ASP A 289 2.21 -10.66 -7.03
N VAL A 290 2.07 -10.91 -8.33
CA VAL A 290 1.16 -10.15 -9.21
C VAL A 290 0.05 -11.06 -9.73
N TYR A 291 -1.20 -10.62 -9.61
CA TYR A 291 -2.38 -11.35 -10.07
C TYR A 291 -3.08 -10.59 -11.19
N PHE A 292 -3.43 -11.28 -12.26
CA PHE A 292 -4.12 -10.74 -13.43
C PHE A 292 -5.51 -11.37 -13.54
N PHE A 293 -6.53 -10.53 -13.51
CA PHE A 293 -7.95 -10.90 -13.58
C PHE A 293 -8.48 -10.65 -14.99
N PRO A 294 -8.99 -11.67 -15.69
CA PRO A 294 -9.19 -11.59 -17.15
C PRO A 294 -10.46 -10.87 -17.64
N GLY A 295 -11.37 -10.43 -16.77
CA GLY A 295 -12.61 -9.75 -17.19
C GLY A 295 -13.56 -10.70 -17.92
N PRO A 296 -14.25 -10.34 -19.01
CA PRO A 296 -13.92 -9.24 -19.94
C PRO A 296 -14.59 -7.91 -19.63
N LYS A 297 -15.66 -7.85 -18.83
CA LYS A 297 -16.30 -6.57 -18.49
C LYS A 297 -15.66 -5.96 -17.23
N PRO A 298 -15.72 -4.63 -17.02
CA PRO A 298 -15.28 -4.02 -15.77
C PRO A 298 -15.91 -4.69 -14.53
N GLU A 299 -17.19 -5.04 -14.58
CA GLU A 299 -17.90 -5.71 -13.50
C GLU A 299 -17.40 -7.14 -13.26
N ASP A 300 -17.00 -7.85 -14.32
CA ASP A 300 -16.41 -9.19 -14.22
C ASP A 300 -15.05 -9.14 -13.54
N VAL A 301 -14.23 -8.13 -13.85
CA VAL A 301 -12.93 -7.90 -13.21
C VAL A 301 -13.11 -7.65 -11.72
N ILE A 302 -14.05 -6.79 -11.32
CA ILE A 302 -14.35 -6.55 -9.90
C ILE A 302 -14.89 -7.82 -9.22
N ARG A 303 -15.76 -8.57 -9.89
CA ARG A 303 -16.29 -9.85 -9.37
C ARG A 303 -15.18 -10.88 -9.14
N GLN A 304 -14.22 -10.97 -10.05
CA GLN A 304 -13.04 -11.84 -9.92
C GLN A 304 -12.11 -11.36 -8.79
N TYR A 305 -11.83 -10.06 -8.72
CA TYR A 305 -11.02 -9.46 -7.66
C TYR A 305 -11.62 -9.72 -6.28
N LEU A 306 -12.92 -9.44 -6.08
CA LEU A 306 -13.61 -9.63 -4.80
C LEU A 306 -13.80 -11.09 -4.42
N ALA A 307 -13.96 -12.01 -5.39
CA ALA A 307 -13.90 -13.44 -5.09
C ALA A 307 -12.51 -13.84 -4.56
N TYR A 308 -11.46 -13.22 -5.09
CA TYR A 308 -10.09 -13.51 -4.69
C TYR A 308 -9.74 -12.92 -3.32
N VAL A 309 -9.96 -11.63 -3.09
CA VAL A 309 -9.55 -10.93 -1.86
C VAL A 309 -10.56 -10.98 -0.72
N GLY A 310 -11.82 -11.31 -1.02
CA GLY A 310 -12.92 -11.25 -0.04
C GLY A 310 -14.04 -10.34 -0.52
N ARG A 311 -15.28 -10.84 -0.42
CA ARG A 311 -16.46 -10.07 -0.80
C ARG A 311 -16.85 -9.12 0.33
N PRO A 312 -17.39 -7.92 0.02
CA PRO A 312 -17.94 -7.03 1.03
C PRO A 312 -18.99 -7.76 1.87
N VAL A 313 -18.98 -7.53 3.17
CA VAL A 313 -20.06 -7.99 4.06
C VAL A 313 -21.35 -7.26 3.69
N LEU A 314 -22.49 -7.95 3.79
CA LEU A 314 -23.79 -7.31 3.62
C LEU A 314 -24.03 -6.37 4.82
N PRO A 315 -24.07 -5.04 4.64
CA PRO A 315 -24.33 -4.15 5.75
C PRO A 315 -25.76 -4.33 6.27
N PRO A 316 -26.02 -4.09 7.57
CA PRO A 316 -27.39 -4.05 8.07
C PRO A 316 -28.16 -2.91 7.39
N TYR A 317 -29.46 -3.10 7.16
CA TYR A 317 -30.26 -2.17 6.35
C TYR A 317 -30.24 -0.72 6.87
N TRP A 318 -30.25 -0.53 8.19
CA TRP A 318 -30.21 0.79 8.83
C TRP A 318 -28.94 1.58 8.52
N ALA A 319 -27.82 0.92 8.18
CA ALA A 319 -26.56 1.58 7.85
C ALA A 319 -26.60 2.30 6.50
N LEU A 320 -27.59 1.99 5.64
CA LEU A 320 -27.83 2.68 4.36
C LEU A 320 -28.60 4.01 4.53
N GLY A 321 -29.16 4.25 5.73
CA GLY A 321 -29.87 5.49 6.04
C GLY A 321 -28.93 6.68 6.29
N GLN A 322 -29.50 7.88 6.42
CA GLN A 322 -28.72 9.08 6.70
C GLN A 322 -28.04 8.96 8.08
N GLN A 323 -26.73 9.22 8.11
CA GLN A 323 -25.94 9.18 9.34
C GLN A 323 -25.47 10.60 9.69
N ILE A 324 -25.56 10.98 10.96
CA ILE A 324 -25.09 12.29 11.44
C ILE A 324 -23.95 12.11 12.44
N SER A 325 -22.92 12.94 12.31
CA SER A 325 -21.76 12.99 13.21
C SER A 325 -21.27 14.43 13.37
N ARG A 326 -20.96 14.82 14.61
CA ARG A 326 -20.30 16.08 14.91
C ARG A 326 -19.41 15.92 16.16
N PRO A 327 -18.08 15.88 16.01
CA PRO A 327 -17.15 15.87 17.14
C PRO A 327 -17.22 17.17 17.94
N GLY A 328 -16.88 17.10 19.22
CA GLY A 328 -16.76 18.24 20.13
C GLY A 328 -18.06 18.68 20.81
N LEU A 329 -19.14 17.91 20.69
CA LEU A 329 -20.42 18.21 21.35
C LEU A 329 -20.51 17.52 22.71
N SER A 330 -21.07 18.21 23.71
CA SER A 330 -21.57 17.56 24.92
C SER A 330 -22.80 16.67 24.63
N LEU A 331 -23.17 15.81 25.57
CA LEU A 331 -24.36 14.97 25.43
C LEU A 331 -25.66 15.78 25.24
N GLU A 332 -25.79 16.94 25.88
CA GLU A 332 -26.95 17.84 25.74
C GLU A 332 -27.00 18.50 24.35
N GLU A 333 -25.86 18.98 23.85
CA GLU A 333 -25.74 19.55 22.52
C GLU A 333 -25.96 18.49 21.43
N LEU A 334 -25.47 17.28 21.63
CA LEU A 334 -25.73 16.15 20.74
C LEU A 334 -27.23 15.81 20.72
N SER A 335 -27.90 15.81 21.87
CA SER A 335 -29.35 15.58 21.94
C SER A 335 -30.14 16.64 21.16
N SER A 336 -29.76 17.91 21.32
CA SER A 336 -30.35 19.02 20.56
C SER A 336 -30.09 18.87 19.06
N PHE A 337 -28.84 18.55 18.68
CA PHE A 337 -28.47 18.29 17.30
C PHE A 337 -29.28 17.16 16.67
N VAL A 338 -29.54 16.08 17.41
CA VAL A 338 -30.41 14.99 16.92
C VAL A 338 -31.85 15.46 16.74
N GLN A 339 -32.40 16.30 17.63
CA GLN A 339 -33.77 16.80 17.50
C GLN A 339 -33.97 17.71 16.29
N ASP A 340 -32.94 18.50 15.95
CA ASP A 340 -32.97 19.41 14.80
C ASP A 340 -32.88 18.66 13.44
N ASN A 341 -32.40 17.42 13.44
CA ASN A 341 -32.35 16.57 12.26
C ASN A 341 -33.57 15.62 12.22
N LYS A 342 -34.22 15.49 11.06
CA LYS A 342 -35.50 14.75 10.92
C LYS A 342 -35.40 13.38 10.24
N TYR A 343 -34.32 13.10 9.51
CA TYR A 343 -34.24 11.96 8.58
C TYR A 343 -33.10 10.98 8.90
N GLN A 344 -32.40 11.16 10.03
CA GLN A 344 -31.30 10.30 10.45
C GLN A 344 -31.78 8.91 10.84
N SER A 345 -31.04 7.90 10.41
CA SER A 345 -31.13 6.52 10.90
C SER A 345 -30.02 6.19 11.88
N VAL A 346 -28.92 6.97 11.86
CA VAL A 346 -27.73 6.72 12.69
C VAL A 346 -27.20 8.03 13.28
N VAL A 347 -26.83 7.98 14.56
CA VAL A 347 -26.09 9.02 15.27
C VAL A 347 -24.72 8.47 15.67
N HIS A 348 -23.66 9.15 15.26
CA HIS A 348 -22.30 8.85 15.70
C HIS A 348 -21.97 9.60 16.98
N ILE A 349 -21.45 8.86 17.96
CA ILE A 349 -20.94 9.38 19.22
C ILE A 349 -19.41 9.30 19.12
N ASN A 350 -18.79 10.45 18.91
CA ASN A 350 -17.34 10.60 18.75
C ASN A 350 -16.63 10.51 20.12
N ILE A 351 -15.29 10.57 20.12
CA ILE A 351 -14.42 10.42 21.31
C ILE A 351 -14.75 11.27 22.55
N ASP A 352 -15.62 12.29 22.43
CA ASP A 352 -16.01 13.21 23.51
C ASP A 352 -16.68 12.51 24.71
N TYR A 353 -17.25 11.31 24.51
CA TYR A 353 -17.84 10.51 25.61
C TYR A 353 -16.80 9.91 26.56
N MET A 354 -15.56 9.77 26.09
CA MET A 354 -14.50 9.09 26.81
C MET A 354 -13.94 9.99 27.91
N LYS A 355 -13.61 9.40 29.06
CA LYS A 355 -12.89 10.12 30.12
C LYS A 355 -11.46 10.37 29.66
N ASP A 356 -11.07 11.64 29.53
CA ASP A 356 -9.74 12.07 29.09
C ASP A 356 -9.30 11.40 27.77
N TYR A 357 -10.27 11.16 26.86
CA TYR A 357 -10.09 10.47 25.58
C TYR A 357 -9.56 9.04 25.67
N GLN A 358 -9.71 8.37 26.81
CA GLN A 358 -9.24 7.00 27.02
C GLN A 358 -10.29 5.97 26.59
N GLU A 359 -9.88 4.99 25.79
CA GLU A 359 -10.76 3.92 25.32
C GLU A 359 -11.45 3.14 26.44
N PHE A 360 -12.69 2.71 26.16
CA PHE A 360 -13.53 1.93 27.07
C PHE A 360 -13.78 2.59 28.44
N THR A 361 -13.85 3.92 28.46
CA THR A 361 -14.23 4.73 29.62
C THR A 361 -15.44 5.61 29.33
N LEU A 362 -16.07 6.15 30.37
CA LEU A 362 -17.18 7.09 30.26
C LEU A 362 -16.89 8.32 31.12
N ALA A 363 -16.92 9.50 30.51
CA ALA A 363 -16.75 10.77 31.20
C ALA A 363 -17.94 11.07 32.12
N GLN A 364 -17.70 11.86 33.18
CA GLN A 364 -18.74 12.19 34.15
C GLN A 364 -19.92 12.97 33.54
N SER A 365 -19.65 13.83 32.54
CA SER A 365 -20.67 14.56 31.78
C SER A 365 -21.51 13.66 30.86
N TRP A 366 -21.11 12.40 30.67
CA TRP A 366 -21.74 11.43 29.76
C TRP A 366 -22.42 10.26 30.49
N GLN A 367 -22.57 10.34 31.81
CA GLN A 367 -23.22 9.27 32.60
C GLN A 367 -24.66 8.96 32.14
N ASN A 368 -25.35 9.91 31.51
CA ASN A 368 -26.70 9.74 30.98
C ASN A 368 -26.74 9.15 29.55
N LEU A 369 -25.61 8.71 29.00
CA LEU A 369 -25.49 8.21 27.63
C LEU A 369 -26.43 7.02 27.35
N SER A 370 -26.58 6.10 28.30
CA SER A 370 -27.49 4.96 28.20
C SER A 370 -28.93 5.41 27.92
N ASN A 371 -29.43 6.36 28.69
CA ASN A 371 -30.80 6.87 28.54
C ASN A 371 -30.99 7.60 27.21
N PHE A 372 -29.97 8.35 26.77
CA PHE A 372 -29.99 8.99 25.46
C PHE A 372 -30.11 7.95 24.34
N ILE A 373 -29.32 6.88 24.38
CA ILE A 373 -29.36 5.80 23.38
C ILE A 373 -30.71 5.07 23.40
N GLU A 374 -31.29 4.84 24.57
CA GLU A 374 -32.66 4.31 24.67
C GLU A 374 -33.69 5.22 23.98
N GLN A 375 -33.56 6.55 24.10
CA GLN A 375 -34.43 7.50 23.42
C GLN A 375 -34.25 7.46 21.90
N LEU A 376 -33.04 7.24 21.40
CA LEU A 376 -32.78 7.02 19.97
C LEU A 376 -33.47 5.75 19.48
N HIS A 377 -33.31 4.64 20.19
CA HIS A 377 -33.93 3.37 19.81
C HIS A 377 -35.46 3.42 19.81
N ARG A 378 -36.09 4.16 20.73
CA ARG A 378 -37.55 4.40 20.72
C ARG A 378 -38.04 5.14 19.48
N LYS A 379 -37.13 5.81 18.76
CA LYS A 379 -37.38 6.52 17.50
C LYS A 379 -36.86 5.75 16.28
N ASP A 380 -36.45 4.50 16.44
CA ASP A 380 -35.80 3.68 15.40
C ASP A 380 -34.48 4.28 14.85
N ILE A 381 -33.78 5.03 15.70
CA ILE A 381 -32.47 5.62 15.39
C ILE A 381 -31.39 4.80 16.09
N HIS A 382 -30.35 4.42 15.34
CA HIS A 382 -29.23 3.61 15.82
C HIS A 382 -28.09 4.50 16.31
N ALA A 383 -27.37 4.03 17.34
CA ALA A 383 -26.17 4.70 17.85
C ALA A 383 -24.91 3.93 17.42
N VAL A 384 -23.93 4.64 16.88
CA VAL A 384 -22.59 4.12 16.58
C VAL A 384 -21.59 4.87 17.44
N ILE A 385 -20.79 4.14 18.22
CA ILE A 385 -19.77 4.72 19.09
C ILE A 385 -18.40 4.55 18.46
N GLU A 386 -17.61 5.61 18.47
CA GLU A 386 -16.22 5.61 18.04
C GLU A 386 -15.32 4.95 19.10
N VAL A 387 -14.47 4.02 18.68
CA VAL A 387 -13.42 3.43 19.51
C VAL A 387 -12.12 3.51 18.73
N GLY A 388 -11.09 4.10 19.32
CA GLY A 388 -9.78 4.23 18.73
C GLY A 388 -8.95 2.94 18.84
N PRO A 389 -7.86 2.82 18.08
CA PRO A 389 -7.08 1.59 18.00
C PRO A 389 -5.96 1.52 19.06
N VAL A 390 -5.86 2.49 19.97
CA VAL A 390 -4.72 2.65 20.90
C VAL A 390 -5.19 2.69 22.34
N LEU A 391 -4.32 2.35 23.29
CA LEU A 391 -4.65 2.36 24.72
C LEU A 391 -3.75 3.30 25.49
N ALA A 392 -4.34 4.24 26.24
CA ALA A 392 -3.62 5.04 27.22
C ALA A 392 -2.93 4.14 28.25
N VAL A 393 -1.62 4.30 28.44
CA VAL A 393 -0.84 3.36 29.29
C VAL A 393 -1.09 3.51 30.79
N THR A 394 -1.79 4.57 31.20
CA THR A 394 -2.31 4.78 32.56
C THR A 394 -3.77 4.33 32.70
N GLY A 395 -4.44 3.98 31.61
CA GLY A 395 -5.84 3.60 31.59
C GLY A 395 -6.09 2.17 32.04
N GLU A 396 -7.25 1.92 32.63
CA GLU A 396 -7.61 0.58 33.10
C GLU A 396 -7.71 -0.45 31.96
N ALA A 397 -8.12 -0.01 30.76
CA ALA A 397 -8.18 -0.88 29.59
C ALA A 397 -6.80 -1.44 29.23
N PHE A 398 -5.74 -0.63 29.29
CA PHE A 398 -4.36 -1.10 29.09
C PHE A 398 -3.95 -2.13 30.15
N LEU A 399 -4.28 -1.88 31.43
CA LEU A 399 -3.97 -2.83 32.51
C LEU A 399 -4.72 -4.16 32.33
N ARG A 400 -6.01 -4.11 31.96
CA ARG A 400 -6.79 -5.31 31.63
C ARG A 400 -6.20 -6.07 30.43
N ALA A 401 -5.78 -5.36 29.39
CA ALA A 401 -5.13 -5.96 28.22
C ALA A 401 -3.85 -6.70 28.61
N ARG A 402 -2.98 -6.05 29.41
CA ARG A 402 -1.75 -6.64 29.93
C ARG A 402 -2.01 -7.88 30.78
N ASN A 403 -2.99 -7.82 31.68
CA ASN A 403 -3.39 -8.96 32.51
C ASN A 403 -3.95 -10.14 31.67
N ALA A 404 -4.64 -9.82 30.58
CA ALA A 404 -5.13 -10.80 29.61
C ALA A 404 -4.07 -11.28 28.61
N ARG A 405 -2.81 -10.82 28.73
CA ARG A 405 -1.70 -11.12 27.82
C ARG A 405 -1.98 -10.75 26.36
N ALA A 406 -2.71 -9.64 26.15
CA ALA A 406 -2.79 -9.04 24.82
C ALA A 406 -1.39 -8.57 24.39
N ASP A 407 -1.10 -8.74 23.10
CA ASP A 407 0.17 -8.34 22.50
C ASP A 407 0.10 -6.88 22.07
N PHE A 408 1.26 -6.22 22.11
CA PHE A 408 1.44 -4.84 21.68
C PHE A 408 2.61 -4.77 20.71
N PHE A 409 2.66 -3.73 19.87
CA PHE A 409 3.86 -3.47 19.08
C PHE A 409 5.05 -3.19 20.00
N GLU A 410 6.18 -3.84 19.73
CA GLU A 410 7.40 -3.76 20.52
C GLU A 410 8.59 -3.35 19.65
N TRP A 411 9.54 -2.62 20.24
CA TRP A 411 10.85 -2.42 19.66
C TRP A 411 11.54 -3.77 19.43
N GLN A 412 12.18 -3.88 18.26
CA GLN A 412 12.92 -5.08 17.88
C GLN A 412 14.18 -5.23 18.73
N ASP A 413 15.02 -4.19 18.79
CA ASP A 413 16.19 -4.15 19.68
C ASP A 413 15.85 -3.37 20.98
N PRO A 414 16.07 -3.97 22.16
CA PRO A 414 15.94 -3.27 23.44
C PRO A 414 16.69 -1.92 23.54
N LYS A 415 17.76 -1.73 22.76
CA LYS A 415 18.55 -0.49 22.75
C LYS A 415 17.81 0.69 22.12
N ASP A 416 16.83 0.41 21.25
CA ASP A 416 16.03 1.45 20.59
C ASP A 416 14.90 1.96 21.48
N VAL A 417 14.65 1.29 22.62
CA VAL A 417 13.60 1.68 23.57
C VAL A 417 13.98 3.03 24.22
N PRO A 418 13.16 4.09 24.08
CA PRO A 418 13.41 5.37 24.74
C PRO A 418 13.16 5.27 26.26
N ALA A 419 14.18 4.87 27.02
CA ALA A 419 14.07 4.61 28.45
C ALA A 419 13.53 5.82 29.26
N SER A 420 13.83 7.05 28.83
CA SER A 420 13.30 8.27 29.46
C SER A 420 11.77 8.35 29.38
N VAL A 421 11.18 7.93 28.25
CA VAL A 421 9.73 7.88 28.05
C VAL A 421 9.13 6.68 28.79
N GLN A 422 9.76 5.51 28.68
CA GLN A 422 9.28 4.29 29.31
C GLN A 422 9.21 4.40 30.85
N ASN A 423 10.19 5.07 31.45
CA ASN A 423 10.28 5.24 32.90
C ASN A 423 9.25 6.21 33.49
N LEU A 424 8.49 6.94 32.66
CA LEU A 424 7.38 7.78 33.13
C LEU A 424 6.22 6.97 33.71
N TYR A 425 6.08 5.70 33.32
CA TYR A 425 4.94 4.86 33.70
C TYR A 425 5.39 3.52 34.28
N ASN A 426 4.93 3.20 35.48
CA ASN A 426 5.24 1.92 36.11
C ASN A 426 4.70 0.72 35.31
N SER A 427 3.62 0.93 34.53
CA SER A 427 2.96 -0.10 33.72
C SER A 427 3.76 -0.52 32.47
N THR A 428 4.72 0.31 32.04
CA THR A 428 5.51 0.07 30.82
C THR A 428 7.01 0.00 31.09
N LYS A 429 7.46 0.38 32.29
CA LYS A 429 8.86 0.28 32.73
C LYS A 429 9.46 -1.11 32.46
N ASN A 430 10.69 -1.14 31.94
CA ASN A 430 11.42 -2.36 31.57
C ASN A 430 10.70 -3.24 30.53
N THR A 431 9.80 -2.68 29.73
CA THR A 431 9.19 -3.37 28.59
C THR A 431 9.71 -2.81 27.27
N LYS A 432 9.52 -3.55 26.18
CA LYS A 432 9.81 -3.07 24.81
C LYS A 432 8.59 -2.47 24.12
N ILE A 433 7.46 -2.31 24.82
CA ILE A 433 6.22 -1.80 24.24
C ILE A 433 6.47 -0.41 23.66
N MET A 434 6.17 -0.24 22.37
CA MET A 434 6.27 1.04 21.68
C MET A 434 5.22 2.01 22.22
N LEU A 435 5.66 3.22 22.56
CA LEU A 435 4.83 4.30 23.06
C LEU A 435 4.71 5.41 22.04
N GLY A 436 3.49 5.90 21.83
CA GLY A 436 3.20 7.03 20.96
C GLY A 436 2.34 8.08 21.63
N VAL A 437 1.89 9.04 20.85
CA VAL A 437 0.98 10.11 21.27
C VAL A 437 -0.26 10.06 20.39
N SER A 438 -1.43 10.24 20.99
CA SER A 438 -2.73 10.28 20.32
C SER A 438 -3.67 11.19 21.12
N TRP A 439 -4.99 10.99 21.04
CA TRP A 439 -5.99 11.80 21.73
C TRP A 439 -5.85 11.83 23.27
N PRO A 440 -5.52 10.73 23.98
CA PRO A 440 -5.27 10.80 25.41
C PRO A 440 -4.15 11.77 25.76
N ASN A 441 -4.29 12.48 26.89
CA ASN A 441 -3.26 13.39 27.42
C ASN A 441 -2.03 12.67 28.03
N VAL A 442 -1.80 11.42 27.65
CA VAL A 442 -0.72 10.54 28.11
C VAL A 442 -0.23 9.69 26.94
N HIS A 443 0.93 9.05 27.09
CA HIS A 443 1.40 8.12 26.07
C HIS A 443 0.42 6.95 25.88
N VAL A 444 0.34 6.47 24.65
CA VAL A 444 -0.49 5.33 24.26
C VAL A 444 0.38 4.17 23.80
N ALA A 445 -0.11 2.95 24.02
CA ALA A 445 0.43 1.73 23.43
C ALA A 445 -0.46 1.26 22.28
N PHE A 446 0.12 0.55 21.31
CA PHE A 446 -0.55 0.05 20.13
C PHE A 446 -0.76 -1.46 20.25
N PRO A 447 -1.98 -1.96 20.49
CA PRO A 447 -2.28 -3.38 20.45
C PRO A 447 -1.89 -3.99 19.09
N ASN A 448 -1.33 -5.19 19.12
CA ASN A 448 -1.03 -5.95 17.91
C ASN A 448 -2.24 -6.78 17.50
N TYR A 449 -3.02 -6.29 16.52
CA TYR A 449 -4.25 -6.93 16.05
C TYR A 449 -4.03 -8.21 15.23
N ASP A 450 -2.79 -8.52 14.84
CA ASP A 450 -2.47 -9.82 14.22
C ASP A 450 -2.43 -10.96 15.26
N SER A 451 -2.36 -10.61 16.56
CA SER A 451 -2.39 -11.59 17.64
C SER A 451 -3.81 -12.05 17.95
N THR A 452 -3.98 -13.37 18.00
CA THR A 452 -5.22 -14.00 18.46
C THR A 452 -5.58 -13.59 19.89
N GLU A 453 -4.59 -13.40 20.77
CA GLU A 453 -4.87 -12.99 22.16
C GLU A 453 -5.34 -11.55 22.25
N THR A 454 -4.73 -10.66 21.46
CA THR A 454 -5.19 -9.27 21.34
C THR A 454 -6.62 -9.21 20.79
N MET A 455 -6.92 -9.91 19.71
CA MET A 455 -8.27 -9.92 19.11
C MET A 455 -9.31 -10.50 20.08
N ARG A 456 -8.95 -11.56 20.82
CA ARG A 456 -9.83 -12.14 21.85
C ARG A 456 -10.04 -11.19 23.02
N TRP A 457 -9.01 -10.51 23.49
CA TRP A 457 -9.13 -9.50 24.54
C TRP A 457 -9.97 -8.32 24.08
N TRP A 458 -9.70 -7.76 22.90
CA TRP A 458 -10.43 -6.64 22.32
C TRP A 458 -11.93 -6.92 22.23
N SER A 459 -12.29 -8.11 21.72
CA SER A 459 -13.69 -8.55 21.62
C SER A 459 -14.39 -8.60 22.99
N ARG A 460 -13.71 -9.08 24.03
CA ARG A 460 -14.25 -9.10 25.41
C ARG A 460 -14.32 -7.71 26.03
N GLU A 461 -13.36 -6.86 25.75
CA GLU A 461 -13.34 -5.49 26.28
C GLU A 461 -14.48 -4.66 25.68
N ILE A 462 -14.78 -4.86 24.39
CA ILE A 462 -15.99 -4.35 23.73
C ILE A 462 -17.25 -4.82 24.47
N GLN A 463 -17.40 -6.12 24.72
CA GLN A 463 -18.57 -6.68 25.41
C GLN A 463 -18.72 -6.10 26.83
N ARG A 464 -17.61 -6.07 27.59
CA ARG A 464 -17.57 -5.48 28.94
C ARG A 464 -18.01 -4.01 28.92
N PHE A 465 -17.50 -3.24 27.96
CA PHE A 465 -17.90 -1.84 27.85
C PHE A 465 -19.37 -1.73 27.51
N GLN A 466 -19.87 -2.46 26.51
CA GLN A 466 -21.31 -2.49 26.18
C GLN A 466 -22.19 -2.78 27.40
N GLU A 467 -21.83 -3.74 28.24
CA GLU A 467 -22.54 -4.04 29.50
C GLU A 467 -22.49 -2.87 30.50
N GLN A 468 -21.32 -2.24 30.68
CA GLN A 468 -21.13 -1.13 31.61
C GLN A 468 -22.04 0.07 31.28
N VAL A 469 -22.11 0.42 29.99
CA VAL A 469 -22.93 1.55 29.51
C VAL A 469 -24.37 1.12 29.20
N ARG A 470 -24.77 -0.11 29.55
CA ARG A 470 -26.09 -0.72 29.30
C ARG A 470 -26.53 -0.63 27.84
N LEU A 471 -25.55 -0.78 26.95
CA LEU A 471 -25.67 -0.67 25.51
C LEU A 471 -26.06 -2.01 24.88
N PHE A 472 -27.08 -2.66 25.44
CA PHE A 472 -27.56 -3.97 25.00
C PHE A 472 -28.07 -3.97 23.54
N ASN A 473 -28.19 -2.78 22.92
CA ASN A 473 -28.64 -2.57 21.54
C ASN A 473 -27.66 -1.70 20.71
N ILE A 474 -26.35 -1.69 21.00
CA ILE A 474 -25.38 -1.11 20.05
C ILE A 474 -25.01 -2.12 18.99
N PHE A 475 -25.28 -1.74 17.73
CA PHE A 475 -25.09 -2.62 16.59
C PHE A 475 -23.75 -2.46 15.87
N CYS A 476 -23.00 -1.37 16.07
CA CYS A 476 -21.64 -1.22 15.55
C CYS A 476 -20.77 -0.32 16.43
N ILE A 477 -19.55 -0.79 16.71
CA ILE A 477 -18.43 0.04 17.09
C ILE A 477 -17.75 0.48 15.80
N ASN A 478 -17.58 1.78 15.61
CA ASN A 478 -16.71 2.27 14.57
C ASN A 478 -15.28 2.19 15.10
N VAL A 479 -14.60 1.07 14.81
CA VAL A 479 -13.15 0.99 15.02
C VAL A 479 -12.53 1.74 13.86
N ILE A 480 -12.20 3.01 14.09
CA ILE A 480 -11.35 3.72 13.15
C ILE A 480 -9.96 3.12 13.35
N PHE A 481 -9.60 2.15 12.49
CA PHE A 481 -8.20 1.83 12.24
C PHE A 481 -7.56 3.02 11.52
N ALA A 482 -7.40 4.13 12.24
CA ALA A 482 -6.38 5.08 11.88
C ALA A 482 -5.08 4.32 12.13
N ILE A 483 -4.43 3.89 11.04
CA ILE A 483 -3.02 3.54 11.10
C ILE A 483 -2.35 4.82 11.57
N VAL A 484 -2.11 4.88 12.89
CA VAL A 484 -1.30 5.92 13.49
C VAL A 484 0.06 5.70 12.88
N THR A 485 0.39 6.51 11.87
CA THR A 485 1.78 6.81 11.57
C THR A 485 2.38 7.24 12.89
N VAL A 486 3.19 6.36 13.50
CA VAL A 486 4.03 6.74 14.62
C VAL A 486 4.97 7.79 14.04
N GLU A 487 4.63 9.07 14.23
CA GLU A 487 5.56 10.16 14.00
C GLU A 487 6.61 10.01 15.09
N VAL A 488 7.60 9.12 14.86
CA VAL A 488 8.82 9.09 15.66
C VAL A 488 9.53 10.40 15.33
N ARG A 489 9.16 11.46 16.03
CA ARG A 489 10.03 12.63 16.16
C ARG A 489 11.25 12.14 16.92
N ILE A 490 12.24 11.68 16.16
CA ILE A 490 13.62 11.64 16.63
C ILE A 490 13.94 13.09 16.96
N LEU A 491 13.76 13.47 18.23
CA LEU A 491 14.37 14.66 18.77
C LEU A 491 15.87 14.41 18.66
N ALA A 492 16.44 14.83 17.53
CA ALA A 492 17.87 15.00 17.40
C ALA A 492 18.28 15.97 18.51
N VAL A 493 19.11 15.46 19.44
CA VAL A 493 19.89 16.28 20.38
C VAL A 493 20.98 16.99 19.59
#